data_AF-A0A432KG02-F1
#
_entry.id   AF-A0A432KG02-F1
#
_cell.length_a   1.000
_cell.length_b   1.000
_cell.length_c   1.000
_cell.angle_alpha   90.00
_cell.angle_beta   90.00
_cell.angle_gamma   90.00
#
_symmetry.space_group_name_H-M   'P 1'
#
loop_
_entity.id
_entity.type
_entity.pdbx_description
1 polymer ?
#
loop_
_entity_poly.entity_id
_entity_poly.type
_entity_poly.pdbx_seq_one_letter_code
_entity_poly.pdbx_strand_id
1 'polypeptide(L)'
;YNEHKDQYETDASRTISYVSFELLPSGEDSTMIREEIEDLKSEFQNVEDDSAYARVNSDKSNSYRTYPIAQLPKILASNTNILKEGDVIGPYIEDGAYVLYKTSKIFDDTVSSVKASHILIEAEDDSDAADAAAKKEAREVLQKARSGQDFAELAKEYSDGPSATRGGDLGWFKEGQMVDEFNEAVFAKSGTGVINDIIKTQYGYHIINVTEEKTAKTYKIATIHRDIIPSESTRDNLYRKADLFSASNENYAEFTASAEENNYSVRSSGKMSPNQRTVGTLGSARPLVRWAFTDASVGKVSDVFETDTHFVVAVLTNETEKGTSDFEEVKALVSREVKEKQKGEIIKEKLSGLSGTLNEMAEAYGSDANVYTSNDVNISSNSLPNVGQAPKVIGTIFGMELNSLSQPLEANNGIVIVKVLNRTPAPEIADYASYKNQLVQSRSNNVSFAIKSAIEEKADIVDERYKFY
;
A
#
# COMPACT_ATOMS: atom_id res chain seq x y z
N TYR A 1 -26.54 -2.91 -30.03
CA TYR A 1 -27.41 -2.03 -29.24
C TYR A 1 -28.81 -2.59 -29.06
N ASN A 2 -29.76 -2.42 -30.01
CA ASN A 2 -31.16 -2.85 -29.79
C ASN A 2 -31.32 -4.35 -29.46
N GLU A 3 -30.49 -5.22 -30.05
CA GLU A 3 -30.50 -6.67 -29.78
C GLU A 3 -29.95 -7.07 -28.39
N HIS A 4 -29.20 -6.19 -27.73
CA HIS A 4 -28.45 -6.48 -26.50
C HIS A 4 -28.55 -5.31 -25.50
N LYS A 5 -29.73 -4.69 -25.39
CA LYS A 5 -29.92 -3.49 -24.54
C LYS A 5 -29.62 -3.74 -23.06
N ASP A 6 -29.91 -4.95 -22.61
CA ASP A 6 -29.62 -5.47 -21.27
C ASP A 6 -28.13 -5.41 -20.91
N GLN A 7 -27.23 -5.43 -21.89
CA GLN A 7 -25.78 -5.35 -21.66
C GLN A 7 -25.27 -3.94 -21.41
N TYR A 8 -26.13 -2.92 -21.58
CA TYR A 8 -25.79 -1.51 -21.42
C TYR A 8 -26.60 -0.87 -20.29
N GLU A 9 -27.03 -1.66 -19.31
CA GLU A 9 -27.60 -1.14 -18.08
C GLU A 9 -26.52 -0.44 -17.25
N THR A 10 -26.86 0.75 -16.75
CA THR A 10 -26.04 1.52 -15.84
C THR A 10 -26.78 1.73 -14.54
N ASP A 11 -26.02 1.63 -13.44
CA ASP A 11 -26.52 2.00 -12.13
C ASP A 11 -26.52 3.53 -11.99
N ALA A 12 -27.40 4.01 -11.10
CA ALA A 12 -27.44 5.41 -10.73
C ALA A 12 -26.06 5.83 -10.20
N SER A 13 -25.53 6.95 -10.72
CA SER A 13 -24.26 7.50 -10.27
C SER A 13 -24.32 9.02 -10.19
N ARG A 14 -23.46 9.57 -9.34
CA ARG A 14 -23.31 11.02 -9.15
C ARG A 14 -21.83 11.37 -9.19
N THR A 15 -21.50 12.48 -9.82
CA THR A 15 -20.16 13.06 -9.77
C THR A 15 -20.26 14.42 -9.15
N ILE A 16 -19.41 14.67 -8.16
CA ILE A 16 -19.25 15.98 -7.54
C ILE A 16 -17.86 16.53 -7.86
N SER A 17 -17.77 17.84 -7.92
CA SER A 17 -16.52 18.56 -7.67
C SER A 17 -16.58 19.12 -6.26
N TYR A 18 -15.47 19.12 -5.53
CA TYR A 18 -15.45 19.57 -4.14
C TYR A 18 -14.17 20.31 -3.80
N VAL A 19 -14.27 21.19 -2.81
CA VAL A 19 -13.17 21.82 -2.10
C VAL A 19 -13.21 21.27 -0.68
N SER A 20 -12.04 20.89 -0.17
CA SER A 20 -11.89 20.34 1.18
C SER A 20 -10.92 21.18 2.00
N PHE A 21 -11.32 21.47 3.22
CA PHE A 21 -10.58 22.25 4.22
C PHE A 21 -10.10 21.26 5.28
N GLU A 22 -8.80 20.97 5.29
CA GLU A 22 -8.21 20.00 6.21
C GLU A 22 -8.15 20.58 7.64
N LEU A 23 -8.67 19.81 8.60
CA LEU A 23 -8.70 20.18 10.01
C LEU A 23 -7.36 19.82 10.66
N LEU A 24 -6.41 20.76 10.57
CA LEU A 24 -5.11 20.67 11.21
C LEU A 24 -5.06 21.54 12.47
N PRO A 25 -4.28 21.15 13.50
CA PRO A 25 -4.08 22.00 14.66
C PRO A 25 -3.44 23.34 14.28
N SER A 26 -3.87 24.41 14.93
CA SER A 26 -3.31 25.75 14.72
C SER A 26 -2.02 25.97 15.53
N GLY A 27 -1.37 27.12 15.32
CA GLY A 27 -0.24 27.54 16.14
C GLY A 27 -0.64 27.78 17.60
N GLU A 28 -1.86 28.26 17.82
CA GLU A 28 -2.46 28.42 19.15
C GLU A 28 -2.71 27.06 19.82
N ASP A 29 -3.19 26.05 19.09
CA ASP A 29 -3.37 24.69 19.62
C ASP A 29 -2.03 24.11 20.09
N SER A 30 -0.99 24.24 19.26
CA SER A 30 0.37 23.84 19.63
C SER A 30 0.89 24.60 20.84
N THR A 31 0.61 25.91 20.95
CA THR A 31 1.06 26.73 22.08
C THR A 31 0.36 26.28 23.37
N MET A 32 -0.94 26.02 23.32
CA MET A 32 -1.71 25.56 24.47
C MET A 32 -1.20 24.21 25.00
N ILE A 33 -0.99 23.22 24.13
CA ILE A 33 -0.44 21.92 24.54
C ILE A 33 1.01 22.05 25.03
N ARG A 34 1.78 22.99 24.46
CA ARG A 34 3.14 23.29 24.95
C ARG A 34 3.14 23.86 26.36
N GLU A 35 2.24 24.79 26.68
CA GLU A 35 2.13 25.35 28.02
C GLU A 35 1.73 24.25 29.01
N GLU A 36 0.72 23.43 28.67
CA GLU A 36 0.29 22.31 29.50
C GLU A 36 1.42 21.31 29.78
N ILE A 37 2.20 20.94 28.76
CA ILE A 37 3.29 19.98 28.95
C ILE A 37 4.48 20.58 29.73
N GLU A 38 4.74 21.89 29.66
CA GLU A 38 5.76 22.54 30.48
C GLU A 38 5.35 22.61 31.96
N ASP A 39 4.05 22.77 32.24
CA ASP A 39 3.51 22.65 33.60
C ASP A 39 3.68 21.21 34.11
N LEU A 40 3.28 20.21 33.30
CA LEU A 40 3.49 18.80 33.61
C LEU A 40 4.95 18.45 33.86
N LYS A 41 5.89 19.06 33.12
CA LYS A 41 7.34 18.85 33.31
C LYS A 41 7.80 19.25 34.70
N SER A 42 7.32 20.39 35.19
CA SER A 42 7.69 20.92 36.51
C SER A 42 7.24 20.00 37.63
N GLU A 43 6.04 19.44 37.50
CA GLU A 43 5.51 18.42 38.42
C GLU A 43 6.28 17.10 38.29
N PHE A 44 6.49 16.63 37.05
CA PHE A 44 7.08 15.33 36.75
C PHE A 44 8.51 15.16 37.30
N GLN A 45 9.25 16.25 37.50
CA GLN A 45 10.57 16.19 38.14
C GLN A 45 10.50 15.61 39.56
N ASN A 46 9.43 15.89 40.30
CA ASN A 46 9.37 15.68 41.75
C ASN A 46 8.41 14.55 42.19
N VAL A 47 7.79 13.84 41.24
CA VAL A 47 6.86 12.75 41.57
C VAL A 47 7.58 11.50 42.07
N GLU A 48 6.93 10.77 42.99
CA GLU A 48 7.44 9.51 43.55
C GLU A 48 7.22 8.30 42.63
N ASP A 49 6.05 8.21 41.96
CA ASP A 49 5.73 7.12 41.02
C ASP A 49 5.66 7.65 39.59
N ASP A 50 6.82 7.64 38.93
CA ASP A 50 6.98 8.03 37.53
C ASP A 50 6.04 7.27 36.59
N SER A 51 5.77 5.98 36.89
CA SER A 51 4.98 5.12 36.02
C SER A 51 3.49 5.46 36.08
N ALA A 52 2.97 5.71 37.28
CA ALA A 52 1.59 6.12 37.47
C ALA A 52 1.38 7.52 36.89
N TYR A 53 2.30 8.44 37.17
CA TYR A 53 2.21 9.81 36.68
C TYR A 53 2.24 9.88 35.15
N ALA A 54 3.19 9.19 34.50
CA ALA A 54 3.28 9.17 33.04
C ALA A 54 2.04 8.53 32.39
N ARG A 55 1.48 7.46 32.96
CA ARG A 55 0.27 6.80 32.43
C ARG A 55 -0.97 7.68 32.49
N VAL A 56 -1.13 8.48 33.54
CA VAL A 56 -2.31 9.34 33.71
C VAL A 56 -2.24 10.57 32.82
N ASN A 57 -1.03 11.09 32.58
CA ASN A 57 -0.81 12.34 31.87
C ASN A 57 -0.42 12.16 30.39
N SER A 58 -0.48 10.94 29.84
CA SER A 58 -0.08 10.68 28.46
C SER A 58 -1.24 10.15 27.63
N ASP A 59 -1.34 10.66 26.40
CA ASP A 59 -2.33 10.23 25.41
C ASP A 59 -1.99 8.86 24.80
N LYS A 60 -0.75 8.37 24.99
CA LYS A 60 -0.29 7.05 24.53
C LYS A 60 -0.12 6.09 25.71
N SER A 61 -0.53 4.84 25.54
CA SER A 61 -0.52 3.79 26.57
C SER A 61 0.87 3.26 26.97
N ASN A 62 1.87 3.48 26.13
CA ASN A 62 3.24 2.96 26.30
C ASN A 62 4.17 3.95 27.05
N SER A 63 3.66 4.55 28.13
CA SER A 63 4.26 5.68 28.85
C SER A 63 5.39 5.30 29.81
N TYR A 64 5.74 4.02 29.96
CA TYR A 64 6.81 3.57 30.85
C TYR A 64 7.49 2.30 30.34
N ARG A 65 8.72 2.42 29.85
CA ARG A 65 9.43 1.32 29.16
C ARG A 65 10.91 1.26 29.53
N THR A 66 11.47 0.07 29.34
CA THR A 66 12.89 -0.19 29.55
C THR A 66 13.60 -0.26 28.21
N TYR A 67 14.68 0.52 28.07
CA TYR A 67 15.46 0.67 26.87
C TYR A 67 16.93 0.36 27.15
N PRO A 68 17.48 -0.70 26.55
CA PRO A 68 18.91 -0.79 26.30
C PRO A 68 19.38 0.43 25.50
N ILE A 69 20.62 0.86 25.65
CA ILE A 69 21.16 2.03 24.93
C ILE A 69 20.95 1.97 23.41
N ALA A 70 21.03 0.76 22.82
CA ALA A 70 20.79 0.52 21.39
C ALA A 70 19.36 0.80 20.93
N GLN A 71 18.40 0.81 21.84
CA GLN A 71 16.97 1.00 21.57
C GLN A 71 16.43 2.29 22.17
N LEU A 72 17.27 3.09 22.83
CA LEU A 72 16.86 4.39 23.34
C LEU A 72 16.33 5.27 22.20
N PRO A 73 15.26 6.07 22.44
CA PRO A 73 14.86 7.13 21.53
C PRO A 73 16.08 7.95 21.10
N LYS A 74 16.23 8.23 19.80
CA LYS A 74 17.45 8.85 19.24
C LYS A 74 17.85 10.13 19.95
N ILE A 75 16.87 10.94 20.36
CA ILE A 75 17.09 12.19 21.09
C ILE A 75 17.74 11.99 22.46
N LEU A 76 17.43 10.87 23.12
CA LEU A 76 18.06 10.44 24.37
C LEU A 76 19.43 9.80 24.09
N ALA A 77 19.51 8.97 23.05
CA ALA A 77 20.73 8.24 22.67
C ALA A 77 21.90 9.19 22.33
N SER A 78 21.62 10.33 21.71
CA SER A 78 22.64 11.36 21.41
C SER A 78 23.14 12.11 22.65
N ASN A 79 22.47 11.95 23.79
CA ASN A 79 22.71 12.69 25.03
C ASN A 79 22.97 11.75 26.22
N THR A 80 23.32 10.49 26.01
CA THR A 80 23.50 9.50 27.10
C THR A 80 24.55 9.90 28.13
N ASN A 81 25.57 10.66 27.72
CA ASN A 81 26.62 11.17 28.60
C ASN A 81 26.13 12.23 29.60
N ILE A 82 24.93 12.79 29.38
CA ILE A 82 24.32 13.79 30.25
C ILE A 82 23.05 13.28 30.97
N LEU A 83 22.53 12.09 30.63
CA LEU A 83 21.33 11.53 31.29
C LEU A 83 21.65 11.05 32.71
N LYS A 84 20.96 11.61 33.69
CA LYS A 84 20.99 11.15 35.09
C LYS A 84 19.62 10.65 35.52
N GLU A 85 19.62 9.77 36.52
CA GLU A 85 18.37 9.37 37.17
C GLU A 85 17.64 10.58 37.73
N GLY A 86 16.34 10.67 37.46
CA GLY A 86 15.48 11.79 37.83
C GLY A 86 15.38 12.91 36.79
N ASP A 87 16.29 12.97 35.80
CA ASP A 87 16.26 14.03 34.80
C ASP A 87 15.00 13.95 33.94
N VAL A 88 14.31 15.08 33.79
CA VAL A 88 13.19 15.28 32.87
C VAL A 88 13.63 16.20 31.74
N ILE A 89 13.58 15.70 30.51
CA ILE A 89 14.00 16.44 29.32
C ILE A 89 12.88 16.52 28.27
N GLY A 90 12.96 17.54 27.43
CA GLY A 90 11.87 17.99 26.56
C GLY A 90 11.23 19.29 27.08
N PRO A 91 10.06 19.69 26.56
CA PRO A 91 9.26 18.95 25.58
C PRO A 91 9.90 18.97 24.19
N TYR A 92 9.92 17.83 23.53
CA TYR A 92 10.31 17.66 22.13
C TYR A 92 9.07 17.51 21.26
N ILE A 93 9.18 17.81 19.96
CA ILE A 93 8.10 17.54 19.01
C ILE A 93 8.42 16.24 18.28
N GLU A 94 7.56 15.24 18.45
CA GLU A 94 7.66 13.92 17.81
C GLU A 94 6.26 13.49 17.34
N ASP A 95 6.13 13.07 16.08
CA ASP A 95 4.88 12.55 15.49
C ASP A 95 3.61 13.37 15.76
N GLY A 96 3.71 14.71 15.69
CA GLY A 96 2.57 15.61 15.89
C GLY A 96 2.18 15.84 17.36
N ALA A 97 3.09 15.53 18.29
CA ALA A 97 2.87 15.66 19.72
C ALA A 97 4.07 16.30 20.43
N TYR A 98 3.82 16.85 21.61
CA TYR A 98 4.88 17.16 22.55
C TYR A 98 5.21 15.97 23.43
N VAL A 99 6.50 15.72 23.64
CA VAL A 99 7.01 14.56 24.37
C VAL A 99 8.00 14.97 25.44
N LEU A 100 7.77 14.53 26.68
CA LEU A 100 8.74 14.56 27.76
C LEU A 100 9.27 13.17 28.04
N TYR A 101 10.56 13.10 28.38
CA TYR A 101 11.20 11.88 28.84
C TYR A 101 11.77 12.11 30.24
N LYS A 102 11.42 11.23 31.18
CA LYS A 102 12.08 11.13 32.49
C LYS A 102 12.90 9.87 32.56
N THR A 103 14.18 10.02 32.91
CA THR A 103 15.06 8.88 33.17
C THR A 103 14.81 8.39 34.60
N SER A 104 13.86 7.48 34.77
CA SER A 104 13.48 6.96 36.10
C SER A 104 14.58 6.13 36.76
N LYS A 105 15.31 5.33 35.98
CA LYS A 105 16.38 4.47 36.51
C LYS A 105 17.40 4.12 35.44
N ILE A 106 18.66 4.00 35.82
CA ILE A 106 19.76 3.48 35.01
C ILE A 106 20.36 2.29 35.77
N PHE A 107 20.43 1.13 35.12
CA PHE A 107 20.97 -0.08 35.73
C PHE A 107 21.68 -0.94 34.67
N ASP A 108 22.55 -1.83 35.12
CA ASP A 108 23.24 -2.76 34.22
C ASP A 108 22.37 -4.00 33.97
N ASP A 109 22.25 -4.40 32.70
CA ASP A 109 21.59 -5.62 32.24
C ASP A 109 22.62 -6.74 32.01
N THR A 110 22.18 -7.94 31.64
CA THR A 110 23.09 -9.06 31.34
C THR A 110 23.70 -9.01 29.95
N VAL A 111 23.10 -8.24 29.03
CA VAL A 111 23.53 -8.14 27.63
C VAL A 111 24.12 -6.77 27.37
N SER A 112 25.36 -6.74 26.86
CA SER A 112 26.05 -5.50 26.53
C SER A 112 25.59 -4.95 25.17
N SER A 113 25.68 -3.64 25.02
CA SER A 113 25.59 -2.95 23.72
C SER A 113 26.91 -2.23 23.45
N VAL A 114 27.23 -2.00 22.18
CA VAL A 114 28.44 -1.29 21.73
C VAL A 114 28.08 -0.39 20.55
N LYS A 115 28.82 0.71 20.37
CA LYS A 115 28.70 1.56 19.19
C LYS A 115 29.94 1.38 18.32
N ALA A 116 29.73 1.12 17.04
CA ALA A 116 30.83 0.96 16.09
C ALA A 116 30.48 1.53 14.72
N SER A 117 31.52 1.83 13.95
CA SER A 117 31.43 2.03 12.51
C SER A 117 32.21 0.95 11.78
N HIS A 118 31.85 0.69 10.52
CA HIS A 118 32.56 -0.28 9.69
C HIS A 118 32.76 0.20 8.24
N ILE A 119 33.74 -0.42 7.59
CA ILE A 119 33.96 -0.37 6.15
C ILE A 119 33.88 -1.82 5.67
N LEU A 120 32.90 -2.13 4.83
CA LEU A 120 32.78 -3.41 4.13
C LEU A 120 33.44 -3.31 2.76
N ILE A 121 34.31 -4.26 2.44
CA ILE A 121 34.87 -4.51 1.11
C ILE A 121 34.36 -5.88 0.63
N GLU A 122 33.54 -5.88 -0.41
CA GLU A 122 33.01 -7.11 -1.02
C GLU A 122 33.99 -7.69 -2.05
N ALA A 123 33.88 -8.98 -2.33
CA ALA A 123 34.58 -9.58 -3.46
C ALA A 123 33.72 -9.39 -4.72
N GLU A 124 34.34 -9.09 -5.87
CA GLU A 124 33.61 -8.89 -7.13
C GLU A 124 32.83 -10.15 -7.56
N ASP A 125 33.34 -11.33 -7.21
CA ASP A 125 32.72 -12.63 -7.43
C ASP A 125 33.22 -13.69 -6.40
N ASP A 126 32.71 -14.92 -6.52
CA ASP A 126 33.04 -16.04 -5.62
C ASP A 126 34.43 -16.69 -5.90
N SER A 127 35.27 -16.10 -6.75
CA SER A 127 36.59 -16.66 -7.07
C SER A 127 37.64 -16.37 -5.99
N ASP A 128 38.59 -17.29 -5.84
CA ASP A 128 39.75 -17.10 -4.95
C ASP A 128 40.56 -15.83 -5.29
N ALA A 129 40.56 -15.43 -6.57
CA ALA A 129 41.26 -14.23 -7.02
C ALA A 129 40.55 -12.95 -6.56
N ALA A 130 39.22 -12.90 -6.67
CA ALA A 130 38.42 -11.78 -6.18
C ALA A 130 38.48 -11.68 -4.65
N ASP A 131 38.39 -12.80 -3.92
CA ASP A 131 38.55 -12.79 -2.46
C ASP A 131 39.93 -12.29 -2.03
N ALA A 132 41.00 -12.72 -2.70
CA ALA A 132 42.35 -12.25 -2.43
C ALA A 132 42.54 -10.75 -2.73
N ALA A 133 41.87 -10.23 -3.76
CA ALA A 133 41.87 -8.81 -4.10
C ALA A 133 41.14 -7.98 -3.03
N ALA A 134 39.91 -8.37 -2.66
CA ALA A 134 39.14 -7.71 -1.60
C ALA A 134 39.87 -7.73 -0.25
N LYS A 135 40.52 -8.85 0.09
CA LYS A 135 41.37 -8.97 1.28
C LYS A 135 42.54 -7.99 1.26
N LYS A 136 43.19 -7.82 0.10
CA LYS A 136 44.31 -6.91 -0.06
C LYS A 136 43.85 -5.47 0.12
N GLU A 137 42.76 -5.09 -0.54
CA GLU A 137 42.16 -3.76 -0.42
C GLU A 137 41.74 -3.45 1.02
N ALA A 138 41.08 -4.39 1.70
CA ALA A 138 40.70 -4.22 3.09
C ALA A 138 41.90 -3.97 4.02
N ARG A 139 43.05 -4.62 3.76
CA ARG A 139 44.31 -4.35 4.50
C ARG A 139 44.88 -2.97 4.23
N GLU A 140 44.80 -2.49 2.98
CA GLU A 140 45.25 -1.15 2.60
C GLU A 140 44.38 -0.08 3.29
N VAL A 141 43.05 -0.27 3.29
CA VAL A 141 42.12 0.62 4.00
C VAL A 141 42.33 0.57 5.52
N LEU A 142 42.54 -0.61 6.10
CA LEU A 142 42.89 -0.74 7.52
C LEU A 142 44.19 0.04 7.84
N GLN A 143 45.20 -0.02 6.98
CA GLN A 143 46.45 0.72 7.18
C GLN A 143 46.20 2.24 7.14
N LYS A 144 45.37 2.73 6.22
CA LYS A 144 44.97 4.15 6.14
C LYS A 144 44.25 4.60 7.42
N ALA A 145 43.25 3.83 7.86
CA ALA A 145 42.51 4.10 9.09
C ALA A 145 43.42 4.13 10.33
N ARG A 146 44.36 3.18 10.44
CA ARG A 146 45.33 3.15 11.55
C ARG A 146 46.37 4.26 11.49
N SER A 147 46.61 4.83 10.31
CA SER A 147 47.52 5.98 10.13
C SER A 147 46.87 7.32 10.51
N GLY A 148 45.63 7.30 11.02
CA GLY A 148 44.91 8.49 11.49
C GLY A 148 44.10 9.21 10.42
N GLN A 149 43.90 8.61 9.24
CA GLN A 149 42.93 9.14 8.28
C GLN A 149 41.51 9.05 8.84
N ASP A 150 40.65 9.98 8.46
CA ASP A 150 39.27 10.02 8.94
C ASP A 150 38.51 8.77 8.51
N PHE A 151 38.02 8.02 9.49
CA PHE A 151 37.35 6.74 9.25
C PHE A 151 36.03 6.91 8.49
N ALA A 152 35.31 8.00 8.71
CA ALA A 152 34.04 8.26 8.05
C ALA A 152 34.24 8.60 6.57
N GLU A 153 35.28 9.36 6.23
CA GLU A 153 35.66 9.62 4.84
C GLU A 153 36.13 8.35 4.14
N LEU A 154 36.96 7.52 4.78
CA LEU A 154 37.34 6.21 4.25
C LEU A 154 36.12 5.31 4.03
N ALA A 155 35.14 5.33 4.94
CA ALA A 155 33.92 4.55 4.79
C ALA A 155 33.06 5.03 3.61
N LYS A 156 32.98 6.34 3.37
CA LYS A 156 32.26 6.88 2.21
C LYS A 156 32.94 6.55 0.89
N GLU A 157 34.27 6.50 0.89
CA GLU A 157 35.08 6.28 -0.32
C GLU A 157 35.18 4.80 -0.69
N TYR A 158 35.40 3.92 0.30
CA TYR A 158 35.74 2.51 0.05
C TYR A 158 34.66 1.52 0.46
N SER A 159 33.64 1.90 1.24
CA SER A 159 32.70 0.89 1.74
C SER A 159 31.60 0.57 0.72
N ASP A 160 31.40 -0.73 0.50
CA ASP A 160 30.29 -1.29 -0.28
C ASP A 160 29.00 -1.45 0.56
N GLY A 161 29.07 -1.22 1.88
CA GLY A 161 27.97 -1.44 2.80
C GLY A 161 26.94 -0.30 2.84
N PRO A 162 25.70 -0.56 3.29
CA PRO A 162 24.62 0.43 3.31
C PRO A 162 24.86 1.63 4.24
N SER A 163 25.79 1.52 5.20
CA SER A 163 26.20 2.63 6.08
C SER A 163 27.28 3.53 5.47
N ALA A 164 27.82 3.24 4.27
CA ALA A 164 28.87 4.03 3.62
C ALA A 164 28.53 5.53 3.58
N THR A 165 27.32 5.87 3.14
CA THR A 165 26.83 7.26 3.06
C THR A 165 26.77 7.98 4.41
N ARG A 166 26.70 7.22 5.51
CA ARG A 166 26.71 7.71 6.90
C ARG A 166 28.09 7.56 7.55
N GLY A 167 29.16 7.48 6.76
CA GLY A 167 30.53 7.32 7.27
C GLY A 167 30.77 5.98 7.97
N GLY A 168 30.02 4.95 7.57
CA GLY A 168 30.11 3.61 8.16
C GLY A 168 29.43 3.46 9.51
N ASP A 169 28.73 4.47 10.04
CA ASP A 169 28.13 4.45 11.38
C ASP A 169 26.96 3.44 11.48
N LEU A 170 27.14 2.43 12.34
CA LEU A 170 26.14 1.42 12.64
C LEU A 170 25.26 1.82 13.83
N GLY A 171 25.64 2.88 14.57
CA GLY A 171 25.01 3.22 15.84
C GLY A 171 25.28 2.16 16.92
N TRP A 172 24.46 2.20 17.97
CA TRP A 172 24.50 1.24 19.06
C TRP A 172 23.79 -0.05 18.64
N PHE A 173 24.40 -1.21 18.90
CA PHE A 173 23.78 -2.50 18.71
C PHE A 173 24.09 -3.44 19.88
N LYS A 174 23.21 -4.40 20.11
CA LYS A 174 23.36 -5.40 21.17
C LYS A 174 24.30 -6.52 20.75
N GLU A 175 24.91 -7.16 21.75
CA GLU A 175 25.61 -8.42 21.56
C GLU A 175 24.67 -9.48 20.96
N GLY A 176 25.14 -10.15 19.90
CA GLY A 176 24.37 -11.14 19.14
C GLY A 176 23.45 -10.56 18.07
N GLN A 177 23.43 -9.24 17.86
CA GLN A 177 22.62 -8.61 16.79
C GLN A 177 23.30 -8.67 15.41
N MET A 178 24.62 -8.72 15.38
CA MET A 178 25.42 -8.81 14.15
C MET A 178 25.82 -10.27 13.87
N VAL A 179 26.30 -10.55 12.65
CA VAL A 179 26.88 -11.87 12.32
C VAL A 179 28.02 -12.23 13.27
N ASP A 180 28.16 -13.52 13.56
CA ASP A 180 28.97 -14.03 14.66
C ASP A 180 30.40 -13.51 14.64
N GLU A 181 31.09 -13.54 13.48
CA GLU A 181 32.49 -13.09 13.39
C GLU A 181 32.64 -11.59 13.66
N PHE A 182 31.69 -10.78 13.18
CA PHE A 182 31.67 -9.34 13.44
C PHE A 182 31.39 -9.06 14.92
N ASN A 183 30.40 -9.76 15.48
CA ASN A 183 30.00 -9.61 16.87
C ASN A 183 31.16 -9.96 17.82
N GLU A 184 31.78 -11.12 17.64
CA GLU A 184 32.93 -11.56 18.45
C GLU A 184 34.07 -10.54 18.41
N ALA A 185 34.44 -10.06 17.22
CA ALA A 185 35.53 -9.10 17.07
C ALA A 185 35.26 -7.78 17.82
N VAL A 186 34.05 -7.25 17.70
CA VAL A 186 33.67 -5.98 18.35
C VAL A 186 33.61 -6.13 19.86
N PHE A 187 32.95 -7.16 20.38
CA PHE A 187 32.76 -7.33 21.82
C PHE A 187 34.01 -7.83 22.56
N ALA A 188 34.95 -8.45 21.84
CA ALA A 188 36.28 -8.80 22.35
C ALA A 188 37.21 -7.57 22.49
N LYS A 189 36.99 -6.51 21.71
CA LYS A 189 37.81 -5.30 21.80
C LYS A 189 37.61 -4.60 23.15
N SER A 190 38.73 -4.24 23.77
CA SER A 190 38.77 -3.38 24.96
C SER A 190 38.99 -1.93 24.52
N GLY A 191 38.13 -1.02 24.99
CA GLY A 191 38.19 0.41 24.66
C GLY A 191 37.74 0.76 23.24
N THR A 192 37.87 2.04 22.88
CA THR A 192 37.49 2.58 21.57
C THR A 192 38.62 2.46 20.52
N GLY A 193 38.31 2.79 19.27
CA GLY A 193 39.23 2.85 18.13
C GLY A 193 39.14 1.67 17.16
N VAL A 194 39.99 1.71 16.14
CA VAL A 194 40.03 0.70 15.07
C VAL A 194 40.49 -0.67 15.63
N ILE A 195 39.83 -1.75 15.22
CA ILE A 195 40.28 -3.13 15.48
C ILE A 195 41.49 -3.40 14.57
N ASN A 196 42.58 -3.90 15.14
CA ASN A 196 43.80 -4.19 14.39
C ASN A 196 43.74 -5.53 13.64
N ASP A 197 42.63 -5.78 12.95
CA ASP A 197 42.44 -6.93 12.07
C ASP A 197 41.32 -6.63 11.06
N ILE A 198 41.30 -7.39 9.97
CA ILE A 198 40.18 -7.42 9.03
C ILE A 198 39.30 -8.63 9.37
N ILE A 199 38.00 -8.41 9.52
CA ILE A 199 37.08 -9.47 9.91
C ILE A 199 36.36 -9.98 8.68
N LYS A 200 36.56 -11.25 8.32
CA LYS A 200 35.87 -11.88 7.20
C LYS A 200 34.52 -12.41 7.66
N THR A 201 33.46 -12.07 6.94
CA THR A 201 32.11 -12.63 7.11
C THR A 201 31.60 -13.14 5.77
N GLN A 202 30.37 -13.67 5.74
CA GLN A 202 29.67 -13.99 4.49
C GLN A 202 29.45 -12.79 3.55
N TYR A 203 29.55 -11.55 4.06
CA TYR A 203 29.36 -10.34 3.25
C TYR A 203 30.66 -9.80 2.66
N GLY A 204 31.83 -10.24 3.14
CA GLY A 204 33.12 -9.69 2.70
C GLY A 204 34.05 -9.38 3.87
N TYR A 205 34.98 -8.48 3.66
CA TYR A 205 35.99 -8.08 4.64
C TYR A 205 35.58 -6.78 5.33
N HIS A 206 35.51 -6.79 6.66
CA HIS A 206 35.16 -5.64 7.47
C HIS A 206 36.38 -5.04 8.17
N ILE A 207 36.56 -3.73 8.02
CA ILE A 207 37.37 -2.91 8.91
C ILE A 207 36.42 -2.29 9.92
N ILE A 208 36.69 -2.43 11.22
CA ILE A 208 35.75 -2.02 12.27
C ILE A 208 36.41 -1.02 13.21
N ASN A 209 35.68 0.02 13.57
CA ASN A 209 36.08 1.03 14.54
C ASN A 209 35.05 1.12 15.65
N VAL A 210 35.45 0.78 16.88
CA VAL A 210 34.58 0.91 18.07
C VAL A 210 34.56 2.37 18.49
N THR A 211 33.44 3.02 18.30
CA THR A 211 33.30 4.46 18.52
C THR A 211 32.94 4.79 19.97
N GLU A 212 32.19 3.91 20.65
CA GLU A 212 31.92 4.00 22.09
C GLU A 212 32.07 2.63 22.75
N GLU A 213 32.55 2.62 24.00
CA GLU A 213 32.84 1.38 24.73
C GLU A 213 31.58 0.57 25.00
N LYS A 214 31.75 -0.76 25.09
CA LYS A 214 30.64 -1.64 25.43
C LYS A 214 30.08 -1.29 26.81
N THR A 215 28.76 -1.25 26.89
CA THR A 215 28.03 -0.91 28.12
C THR A 215 26.84 -1.82 28.27
N ALA A 216 26.60 -2.29 29.50
CA ALA A 216 25.40 -3.02 29.87
C ALA A 216 24.27 -2.10 30.34
N LYS A 217 24.49 -0.77 30.29
CA LYS A 217 23.53 0.21 30.79
C LYS A 217 22.21 0.14 30.05
N THR A 218 21.17 0.04 30.86
CA THR A 218 19.77 0.01 30.47
C THR A 218 19.02 1.09 31.23
N TYR A 219 18.07 1.71 30.55
CA TYR A 219 17.40 2.93 30.97
C TYR A 219 15.92 2.64 31.11
N LYS A 220 15.37 2.87 32.31
CA LYS A 220 13.94 2.86 32.54
C LYS A 220 13.43 4.28 32.33
N ILE A 221 12.65 4.47 31.27
CA ILE A 221 12.18 5.78 30.82
C ILE A 221 10.66 5.86 31.01
N ALA A 222 10.23 6.92 31.67
CA ALA A 222 8.84 7.34 31.70
C ALA A 222 8.63 8.46 30.67
N THR A 223 7.56 8.38 29.90
CA THR A 223 7.28 9.24 28.75
C THR A 223 5.92 9.85 28.89
N ILE A 224 5.83 11.18 28.80
CA ILE A 224 4.56 11.90 28.68
C ILE A 224 4.44 12.34 27.23
N HIS A 225 3.44 11.82 26.54
CA HIS A 225 3.09 12.18 25.16
C HIS A 225 1.78 12.95 25.15
N ARG A 226 1.78 14.17 24.63
CA ARG A 226 0.60 15.02 24.47
C ARG A 226 0.36 15.37 23.02
N ASP A 227 -0.70 14.82 22.44
CA ASP A 227 -1.05 15.01 21.04
C ASP A 227 -1.46 16.47 20.81
N ILE A 228 -0.95 17.07 19.73
CA ILE A 228 -1.40 18.39 19.31
C ILE A 228 -2.66 18.17 18.47
N ILE A 229 -3.83 18.41 19.08
CA ILE A 229 -5.13 18.24 18.43
C ILE A 229 -5.78 19.60 18.11
N PRO A 230 -6.59 19.70 17.03
CA PRO A 230 -7.32 20.92 16.72
C PRO A 230 -8.31 21.26 17.85
N SER A 231 -8.29 22.50 18.35
CA SER A 231 -9.28 22.96 19.33
C SER A 231 -10.63 23.24 18.69
N GLU A 232 -11.65 23.41 19.54
CA GLU A 232 -12.97 23.94 19.16
C GLU A 232 -12.84 25.26 18.36
N SER A 233 -11.97 26.17 18.80
CA SER A 233 -11.73 27.45 18.12
C SER A 233 -11.15 27.26 16.73
N THR A 234 -10.18 26.36 16.57
CA THR A 234 -9.60 26.02 15.26
C THR A 234 -10.65 25.43 14.33
N ARG A 235 -11.47 24.52 14.87
CA ARG A 235 -12.56 23.89 14.13
C ARG A 235 -13.62 24.91 13.70
N ASP A 236 -14.09 25.78 14.60
CA ASP A 236 -15.08 26.82 14.32
C ASP A 236 -14.58 27.82 13.27
N ASN A 237 -13.30 28.20 13.34
CA ASN A 237 -12.69 29.09 12.36
C ASN A 237 -12.60 28.44 10.97
N LEU A 238 -12.30 27.15 10.90
CA LEU A 238 -12.24 26.42 9.64
C LEU A 238 -13.64 26.20 9.06
N TYR A 239 -14.61 25.81 9.90
CA TYR A 239 -16.01 25.70 9.52
C TYR A 239 -16.53 27.01 8.95
N ARG A 240 -16.28 28.15 9.61
CA ARG A 240 -16.68 29.47 9.11
C ARG A 240 -16.08 29.80 7.73
N LYS A 241 -14.84 29.38 7.45
CA LYS A 241 -14.24 29.55 6.11
C LYS A 241 -14.97 28.71 5.07
N ALA A 242 -15.24 27.45 5.39
CA ALA A 242 -16.00 26.56 4.51
C ALA A 242 -17.42 27.08 4.27
N ASP A 243 -18.08 27.59 5.31
CA ASP A 243 -19.44 28.14 5.25
C ASP A 243 -19.49 29.40 4.40
N LEU A 244 -18.55 30.33 4.58
CA LEU A 244 -18.43 31.52 3.73
C LEU A 244 -18.20 31.14 2.25
N PHE A 245 -17.36 30.14 2.00
CA PHE A 245 -17.15 29.63 0.64
C PHE A 245 -18.43 29.00 0.07
N SER A 246 -19.14 28.19 0.85
CA SER A 246 -20.43 27.61 0.48
C SER A 246 -21.46 28.69 0.12
N ALA A 247 -21.63 29.69 0.99
CA ALA A 247 -22.64 30.74 0.85
C ALA A 247 -22.36 31.73 -0.28
N SER A 248 -21.09 31.84 -0.73
CA SER A 248 -20.69 32.77 -1.78
C SER A 248 -20.81 32.20 -3.20
N ASN A 249 -21.20 30.93 -3.34
CA ASN A 249 -21.22 30.23 -4.63
C ASN A 249 -22.57 29.53 -4.84
N GLU A 250 -23.31 29.92 -5.88
CA GLU A 250 -24.60 29.30 -6.18
C GLU A 250 -24.51 28.20 -7.25
N ASN A 251 -23.46 28.26 -8.08
CA ASN A 251 -23.29 27.36 -9.23
C ASN A 251 -21.83 26.94 -9.46
N TYR A 252 -21.64 26.00 -10.38
CA TYR A 252 -20.32 25.43 -10.70
C TYR A 252 -19.29 26.48 -11.17
N ALA A 253 -19.70 27.46 -11.97
CA ALA A 253 -18.77 28.45 -12.51
C ALA A 253 -18.23 29.35 -11.39
N GLU A 254 -19.13 29.88 -10.54
CA GLU A 254 -18.76 30.64 -9.34
C GLU A 254 -17.88 29.83 -8.42
N PHE A 255 -18.28 28.59 -8.10
CA PHE A 255 -17.54 27.68 -7.25
C PHE A 255 -16.08 27.52 -7.70
N THR A 256 -15.85 27.31 -8.99
CA THR A 256 -14.49 27.17 -9.53
C THR A 256 -13.70 28.48 -9.52
N ALA A 257 -14.34 29.61 -9.85
CA ALA A 257 -13.69 30.91 -9.85
C ALA A 257 -13.30 31.35 -8.43
N SER A 258 -14.20 31.17 -7.46
CA SER A 258 -13.96 31.47 -6.04
C SER A 258 -12.87 30.56 -5.46
N ALA A 259 -12.85 29.28 -5.85
CA ALA A 259 -11.79 28.36 -5.44
C ALA A 259 -10.43 28.83 -5.96
N GLU A 260 -10.34 29.25 -7.22
CA GLU A 260 -9.10 29.78 -7.79
C GLU A 260 -8.64 31.07 -7.10
N GLU A 261 -9.54 32.03 -6.88
CA GLU A 261 -9.25 33.29 -6.18
C GLU A 261 -8.71 33.05 -4.75
N ASN A 262 -9.27 32.07 -4.05
CA ASN A 262 -8.88 31.71 -2.69
C ASN A 262 -7.72 30.68 -2.64
N ASN A 263 -7.17 30.28 -3.79
CA ASN A 263 -6.14 29.25 -3.92
C ASN A 263 -6.55 27.89 -3.33
N TYR A 264 -7.83 27.54 -3.42
CA TYR A 264 -8.38 26.26 -3.03
C TYR A 264 -8.31 25.25 -4.18
N SER A 265 -7.97 24.01 -3.84
CA SER A 265 -7.91 22.92 -4.83
C SER A 265 -9.28 22.31 -5.05
N VAL A 266 -9.80 22.42 -6.28
CA VAL A 266 -11.02 21.72 -6.71
C VAL A 266 -10.67 20.29 -7.12
N ARG A 267 -11.32 19.31 -6.50
CA ARG A 267 -11.12 17.88 -6.76
C ARG A 267 -12.42 17.26 -7.28
N SER A 268 -12.31 16.23 -8.12
CA SER A 268 -13.47 15.44 -8.57
C SER A 268 -13.59 14.15 -7.76
N SER A 269 -14.82 13.73 -7.46
CA SER A 269 -15.09 12.43 -6.85
C SER A 269 -14.95 11.24 -7.83
N GLY A 270 -14.98 11.50 -9.14
CA GLY A 270 -15.37 10.48 -10.11
C GLY A 270 -16.82 10.01 -9.92
N LYS A 271 -17.21 8.93 -10.61
CA LYS A 271 -18.55 8.34 -10.46
C LYS A 271 -18.69 7.70 -9.08
N MET A 272 -19.57 8.27 -8.26
CA MET A 272 -19.96 7.70 -6.97
C MET A 272 -21.18 6.82 -7.15
N SER A 273 -21.28 5.75 -6.35
CA SER A 273 -22.49 4.93 -6.23
C SER A 273 -23.33 5.32 -5.01
N PRO A 274 -24.65 5.02 -4.97
CA PRO A 274 -25.53 5.46 -3.88
C PRO A 274 -25.11 4.95 -2.49
N ASN A 275 -24.48 3.76 -2.44
CA ASN A 275 -24.06 3.08 -1.22
C ASN A 275 -22.59 3.36 -0.83
N GLN A 276 -21.91 4.20 -1.60
CA GLN A 276 -20.51 4.55 -1.32
C GLN A 276 -20.40 5.31 0.01
N ARG A 277 -19.39 4.96 0.81
CA ARG A 277 -19.14 5.54 2.14
C ARG A 277 -17.98 6.52 2.19
N THR A 278 -17.09 6.45 1.20
CA THR A 278 -15.85 7.22 1.15
C THR A 278 -15.75 7.97 -0.17
N VAL A 279 -15.12 9.15 -0.16
CA VAL A 279 -14.89 9.94 -1.37
C VAL A 279 -13.44 10.40 -1.38
N GLY A 280 -12.63 9.86 -2.29
CA GLY A 280 -11.19 10.17 -2.34
C GLY A 280 -10.50 9.97 -0.99
N THR A 281 -9.79 11.00 -0.53
CA THR A 281 -9.08 11.03 0.75
C THR A 281 -9.90 11.62 1.90
N LEU A 282 -11.18 11.93 1.69
CA LEU A 282 -12.03 12.60 2.69
C LEU A 282 -12.44 11.69 3.86
N GLY A 283 -12.18 10.38 3.76
CA GLY A 283 -12.58 9.41 4.77
C GLY A 283 -14.10 9.21 4.78
N SER A 284 -14.70 9.24 5.97
CA SER A 284 -16.12 9.00 6.25
C SER A 284 -17.02 10.08 5.62
N ALA A 285 -17.41 9.92 4.36
CA ALA A 285 -18.13 10.94 3.57
C ALA A 285 -19.60 10.56 3.29
N ARG A 286 -20.21 9.73 4.14
CA ARG A 286 -21.56 9.21 3.91
C ARG A 286 -22.64 10.30 3.78
N PRO A 287 -22.66 11.36 4.64
CA PRO A 287 -23.62 12.45 4.50
C PRO A 287 -23.51 13.18 3.15
N LEU A 288 -22.29 13.43 2.69
CA LEU A 288 -22.00 14.06 1.40
C LEU A 288 -22.51 13.20 0.22
N VAL A 289 -22.24 11.89 0.25
CA VAL A 289 -22.76 10.97 -0.78
C VAL A 289 -24.28 10.96 -0.76
N ARG A 290 -24.91 10.86 0.41
CA ARG A 290 -26.37 10.87 0.51
C ARG A 290 -26.96 12.15 -0.09
N TRP A 291 -26.43 13.32 0.26
CA TRP A 291 -26.84 14.61 -0.30
C TRP A 291 -26.79 14.61 -1.84
N ALA A 292 -25.68 14.10 -2.42
CA ALA A 292 -25.51 14.04 -3.87
C ALA A 292 -26.60 13.22 -4.59
N PHE A 293 -27.22 12.26 -3.91
CA PHE A 293 -28.25 11.37 -4.47
C PHE A 293 -29.69 11.68 -4.01
N THR A 294 -29.89 12.70 -3.18
CA THR A 294 -31.21 13.01 -2.60
C THR A 294 -31.59 14.47 -2.77
N ASP A 295 -30.74 15.38 -2.31
CA ASP A 295 -31.04 16.81 -2.24
C ASP A 295 -30.32 17.63 -3.32
N ALA A 296 -29.30 17.06 -3.96
CA ALA A 296 -28.52 17.73 -4.98
C ALA A 296 -29.21 17.71 -6.37
N SER A 297 -28.85 18.68 -7.20
CA SER A 297 -29.13 18.72 -8.64
C SER A 297 -27.89 19.24 -9.37
N VAL A 298 -27.71 18.93 -10.64
CA VAL A 298 -26.52 19.38 -11.39
C VAL A 298 -26.38 20.91 -11.30
N GLY A 299 -25.19 21.38 -10.91
CA GLY A 299 -24.85 22.77 -10.66
C GLY A 299 -25.09 23.23 -9.22
N LYS A 300 -25.86 22.51 -8.39
CA LYS A 300 -26.17 22.90 -7.01
C LYS A 300 -24.95 22.70 -6.11
N VAL A 301 -24.59 23.77 -5.40
CA VAL A 301 -23.58 23.77 -4.34
C VAL A 301 -24.20 23.26 -3.02
N SER A 302 -23.45 22.47 -2.26
CA SER A 302 -23.86 21.92 -0.97
C SER A 302 -23.63 22.88 0.17
N ASP A 303 -24.31 22.67 1.30
CA ASP A 303 -23.85 23.16 2.60
C ASP A 303 -22.53 22.47 3.00
N VAL A 304 -21.92 22.92 4.10
CA VAL A 304 -20.68 22.34 4.62
C VAL A 304 -20.94 20.95 5.21
N PHE A 305 -20.20 19.95 4.73
CA PHE A 305 -20.13 18.62 5.33
C PHE A 305 -18.87 18.46 6.17
N GLU A 306 -19.01 17.87 7.34
CA GLU A 306 -17.89 17.50 8.20
C GLU A 306 -17.56 16.01 8.04
N THR A 307 -16.25 15.74 7.93
CA THR A 307 -15.67 14.40 8.07
C THR A 307 -14.70 14.40 9.24
N ASP A 308 -14.13 13.24 9.57
CA ASP A 308 -13.20 13.10 10.71
C ASP A 308 -11.97 14.04 10.62
N THR A 309 -11.61 14.48 9.42
CA THR A 309 -10.38 15.28 9.18
C THR A 309 -10.60 16.49 8.27
N HIS A 310 -11.80 16.70 7.73
CA HIS A 310 -12.06 17.76 6.76
C HIS A 310 -13.44 18.40 6.92
N PHE A 311 -13.54 19.68 6.58
CA PHE A 311 -14.80 20.27 6.12
C PHE A 311 -14.84 20.28 4.59
N VAL A 312 -15.99 20.02 4.00
CA VAL A 312 -16.14 19.81 2.56
C VAL A 312 -17.33 20.57 2.04
N VAL A 313 -17.11 21.32 0.96
CA VAL A 313 -18.17 21.94 0.16
C VAL A 313 -18.10 21.36 -1.23
N ALA A 314 -19.22 20.89 -1.75
CA ALA A 314 -19.30 20.18 -3.01
C ALA A 314 -20.31 20.83 -3.96
N VAL A 315 -20.15 20.58 -5.25
CA VAL A 315 -21.10 20.92 -6.29
C VAL A 315 -21.33 19.70 -7.15
N LEU A 316 -22.61 19.37 -7.40
CA LEU A 316 -22.94 18.23 -8.26
C LEU A 316 -22.66 18.61 -9.72
N THR A 317 -21.80 17.84 -10.39
CA THR A 317 -21.37 18.12 -11.77
C THR A 317 -21.97 17.17 -12.78
N ASN A 318 -22.34 15.96 -12.37
CA ASN A 318 -22.99 14.99 -13.24
C ASN A 318 -23.94 14.07 -12.46
N GLU A 319 -25.03 13.71 -13.10
CA GLU A 319 -26.08 12.84 -12.60
C GLU A 319 -26.46 11.83 -13.69
N THR A 320 -26.32 10.55 -13.36
CA THR A 320 -26.76 9.43 -14.21
C THR A 320 -27.81 8.66 -13.43
N GLU A 321 -28.98 8.48 -14.02
CA GLU A 321 -30.05 7.66 -13.46
C GLU A 321 -29.85 6.18 -13.81
N LYS A 322 -30.40 5.30 -12.97
CA LYS A 322 -30.41 3.87 -13.28
C LYS A 322 -31.24 3.63 -14.55
N GLY A 323 -30.66 2.95 -15.53
CA GLY A 323 -31.35 2.64 -16.77
C GLY A 323 -30.42 2.13 -17.87
N THR A 324 -30.97 1.89 -19.05
CA THR A 324 -30.16 1.56 -20.23
C THR A 324 -29.48 2.82 -20.75
N SER A 325 -28.16 2.82 -20.85
CA SER A 325 -27.39 3.92 -21.45
C SER A 325 -27.85 4.19 -22.87
N ASP A 326 -27.92 5.47 -23.24
CA ASP A 326 -28.28 5.86 -24.60
C ASP A 326 -27.26 5.40 -25.63
N PHE A 327 -27.73 5.12 -26.85
CA PHE A 327 -26.87 4.62 -27.93
C PHE A 327 -25.66 5.52 -28.18
N GLU A 328 -25.81 6.85 -28.10
CA GLU A 328 -24.69 7.77 -28.33
C GLU A 328 -23.60 7.66 -27.26
N GLU A 329 -23.93 7.32 -26.00
CA GLU A 329 -22.94 7.11 -24.94
C GLU A 329 -22.13 5.83 -25.17
N VAL A 330 -22.80 4.76 -25.61
CA VAL A 330 -22.18 3.45 -25.83
C VAL A 330 -21.76 3.22 -27.27
N LYS A 331 -21.91 4.20 -28.16
CA LYS A 331 -21.66 4.06 -29.60
C LYS A 331 -20.27 3.55 -29.92
N ALA A 332 -19.25 4.04 -29.22
CA ALA A 332 -17.87 3.61 -29.41
C ALA A 332 -17.68 2.12 -29.03
N LEU A 333 -18.28 1.71 -27.91
CA LEU A 333 -18.29 0.32 -27.43
C LEU A 333 -19.01 -0.59 -28.42
N VAL A 334 -20.27 -0.25 -28.76
CA VAL A 334 -21.09 -1.01 -29.72
C VAL A 334 -20.41 -1.10 -31.08
N SER A 335 -19.80 0.00 -31.55
CA SER A 335 -19.10 0.02 -32.83
C SER A 335 -17.90 -0.91 -32.84
N ARG A 336 -17.16 -1.01 -31.72
CA ARG A 336 -16.07 -1.97 -31.58
C ARG A 336 -16.60 -3.40 -31.64
N GLU A 337 -17.62 -3.72 -30.86
CA GLU A 337 -18.22 -5.06 -30.79
C GLU A 337 -18.79 -5.50 -32.16
N VAL A 338 -19.49 -4.62 -32.87
CA VAL A 338 -20.02 -4.91 -34.21
C VAL A 338 -18.89 -5.14 -35.20
N LYS A 339 -17.82 -4.34 -35.16
CA LYS A 339 -16.63 -4.54 -36.01
C LYS A 339 -15.94 -5.87 -35.70
N GLU A 340 -15.80 -6.24 -34.43
CA GLU A 340 -15.22 -7.52 -34.01
C GLU A 340 -16.08 -8.69 -34.50
N LYS A 341 -17.40 -8.63 -34.35
CA LYS A 341 -18.33 -9.61 -34.88
C LYS A 341 -18.21 -9.76 -36.41
N GLN A 342 -18.22 -8.64 -37.15
CA GLN A 342 -18.08 -8.66 -38.61
C GLN A 342 -16.73 -9.22 -39.06
N LYS A 343 -15.63 -8.85 -38.39
CA LYS A 343 -14.31 -9.45 -38.65
C LYS A 343 -14.35 -10.95 -38.41
N GLY A 344 -14.92 -11.40 -37.29
CA GLY A 344 -15.10 -12.81 -36.97
C GLY A 344 -15.83 -13.58 -38.08
N GLU A 345 -16.93 -13.05 -38.59
CA GLU A 345 -17.69 -13.68 -39.68
C GLU A 345 -16.90 -13.75 -40.99
N ILE A 346 -16.18 -12.69 -41.38
CA ILE A 346 -15.31 -12.70 -42.57
C ILE A 346 -14.20 -13.75 -42.43
N ILE A 347 -13.60 -13.84 -41.24
CA ILE A 347 -12.54 -14.82 -40.95
C ILE A 347 -13.12 -16.25 -41.01
N LYS A 348 -14.29 -16.49 -40.41
CA LYS A 348 -14.98 -17.79 -40.45
C LYS A 348 -15.30 -18.21 -41.88
N GLU A 349 -15.83 -17.30 -42.70
CA GLU A 349 -16.15 -17.58 -44.10
C GLU A 349 -14.90 -17.94 -44.90
N LYS A 350 -13.83 -17.13 -44.78
CA LYS A 350 -12.55 -17.39 -45.43
C LYS A 350 -11.97 -18.74 -45.00
N LEU A 351 -11.97 -19.04 -43.71
CA LEU A 351 -11.47 -20.30 -43.16
C LEU A 351 -12.31 -21.52 -43.59
N SER A 352 -13.63 -21.36 -43.69
CA SER A 352 -14.54 -22.44 -44.14
C SER A 352 -14.31 -22.84 -45.59
N GLY A 353 -13.79 -21.92 -46.42
CA GLY A 353 -13.41 -22.19 -47.80
C GLY A 353 -12.04 -22.87 -47.97
N LEU A 354 -11.27 -23.04 -46.89
CA LEU A 354 -9.97 -23.71 -46.92
C LEU A 354 -10.11 -25.20 -46.57
N SER A 355 -9.22 -26.01 -47.14
CA SER A 355 -9.19 -27.47 -46.92
C SER A 355 -7.76 -27.97 -46.82
N GLY A 356 -7.56 -29.08 -46.12
CA GLY A 356 -6.24 -29.70 -45.92
C GLY A 356 -5.87 -29.81 -44.45
N THR A 357 -4.57 -29.90 -44.18
CA THR A 357 -3.98 -29.87 -42.85
C THR A 357 -4.00 -28.45 -42.27
N LEU A 358 -3.90 -28.31 -40.94
CA LEU A 358 -3.87 -27.00 -40.29
C LEU A 358 -2.74 -26.10 -40.83
N ASN A 359 -1.60 -26.68 -41.20
CA ASN A 359 -0.47 -25.94 -41.78
C ASN A 359 -0.80 -25.42 -43.19
N GLU A 360 -1.38 -26.25 -44.05
CA GLU A 360 -1.82 -25.83 -45.40
C GLU A 360 -2.90 -24.75 -45.31
N MET A 361 -3.83 -24.87 -44.36
CA MET A 361 -4.87 -23.85 -44.12
C MET A 361 -4.26 -22.54 -43.62
N ALA A 362 -3.26 -22.58 -42.74
CA ALA A 362 -2.56 -21.38 -42.26
C ALA A 362 -1.78 -20.69 -43.37
N GLU A 363 -1.04 -21.46 -44.19
CA GLU A 363 -0.31 -20.94 -45.36
C GLU A 363 -1.26 -20.28 -46.37
N ALA A 364 -2.40 -20.94 -46.67
CA ALA A 364 -3.41 -20.39 -47.57
C ALA A 364 -4.12 -19.15 -47.00
N TYR A 365 -4.22 -19.04 -45.67
CA TYR A 365 -4.82 -17.88 -45.03
C TYR A 365 -3.90 -16.66 -45.04
N GLY A 366 -2.60 -16.85 -44.82
CA GLY A 366 -1.56 -15.82 -44.84
C GLY A 366 -0.91 -15.56 -43.47
N SER A 367 -0.13 -14.48 -43.35
CA SER A 367 0.70 -14.15 -42.18
C SER A 367 -0.05 -14.00 -40.85
N ASP A 368 -1.36 -13.80 -40.90
CA ASP A 368 -2.20 -13.62 -39.71
C ASP A 368 -2.67 -14.96 -39.10
N ALA A 369 -2.45 -16.09 -39.77
CA ALA A 369 -2.77 -17.41 -39.24
C ALA A 369 -1.53 -18.08 -38.65
N ASN A 370 -1.69 -18.64 -37.45
CA ASN A 370 -0.64 -19.36 -36.75
C ASN A 370 -1.17 -20.71 -36.25
N VAL A 371 -0.33 -21.74 -36.33
CA VAL A 371 -0.66 -23.09 -35.87
C VAL A 371 0.12 -23.37 -34.58
N TYR A 372 -0.61 -23.75 -33.53
CA TYR A 372 -0.04 -24.09 -32.24
C TYR A 372 -0.51 -25.47 -31.78
N THR A 373 0.34 -26.15 -31.02
CA THR A 373 -0.04 -27.38 -30.29
C THR A 373 -0.30 -27.02 -28.84
N SER A 374 -1.50 -27.32 -28.36
CA SER A 374 -1.84 -27.20 -26.94
C SER A 374 -1.82 -28.58 -26.28
N ASN A 375 -1.09 -28.71 -25.17
CA ASN A 375 -1.04 -29.90 -24.35
C ASN A 375 -1.86 -29.70 -23.07
N ASP A 376 -2.29 -30.80 -22.44
CA ASP A 376 -2.94 -30.82 -21.12
C ASP A 376 -4.22 -29.98 -20.98
N VAL A 377 -4.94 -29.76 -22.08
CA VAL A 377 -6.25 -29.09 -22.06
C VAL A 377 -7.26 -29.97 -21.32
N ASN A 378 -7.87 -29.45 -20.25
CA ASN A 378 -8.89 -30.16 -19.48
C ASN A 378 -10.27 -29.47 -19.64
N ILE A 379 -11.36 -30.18 -19.32
CA ILE A 379 -12.72 -29.64 -19.51
C ILE A 379 -13.02 -28.44 -18.60
N SER A 380 -12.29 -28.30 -17.49
CA SER A 380 -12.36 -27.15 -16.60
C SER A 380 -11.48 -25.97 -17.03
N SER A 381 -10.69 -26.12 -18.09
CA SER A 381 -9.91 -25.01 -18.66
C SER A 381 -10.87 -24.00 -19.28
N ASN A 382 -10.66 -22.71 -18.99
CA ASN A 382 -11.41 -21.63 -19.64
C ASN A 382 -10.61 -20.97 -20.78
N SER A 383 -9.30 -21.21 -20.83
CA SER A 383 -8.40 -20.64 -21.83
C SER A 383 -7.54 -21.70 -22.51
N LEU A 384 -7.11 -21.39 -23.73
CA LEU A 384 -6.15 -22.16 -24.51
C LEU A 384 -4.83 -21.38 -24.61
N PRO A 385 -3.66 -22.05 -24.50
CA PRO A 385 -2.37 -21.42 -24.77
C PRO A 385 -2.36 -20.74 -26.14
N ASN A 386 -1.79 -19.53 -26.22
CA ASN A 386 -1.70 -18.67 -27.42
C ASN A 386 -3.02 -18.15 -28.02
N VAL A 387 -4.18 -18.70 -27.64
CA VAL A 387 -5.51 -18.25 -28.09
C VAL A 387 -6.21 -17.38 -27.04
N GLY A 388 -5.96 -17.64 -25.75
CA GLY A 388 -6.62 -16.94 -24.64
C GLY A 388 -7.96 -17.58 -24.25
N GLN A 389 -8.89 -16.77 -23.72
CA GLN A 389 -10.19 -17.25 -23.22
C GLN A 389 -11.04 -17.83 -24.37
N ALA A 390 -11.39 -19.12 -24.26
CA ALA A 390 -12.04 -19.87 -25.33
C ALA A 390 -12.92 -21.03 -24.80
N PRO A 391 -13.83 -20.80 -23.83
CA PRO A 391 -14.59 -21.88 -23.18
C PRO A 391 -15.48 -22.68 -24.16
N LYS A 392 -16.06 -22.01 -25.17
CA LYS A 392 -16.86 -22.68 -26.22
C LYS A 392 -16.00 -23.60 -27.10
N VAL A 393 -14.78 -23.17 -27.43
CA VAL A 393 -13.83 -23.98 -28.20
C VAL A 393 -13.44 -25.22 -27.40
N ILE A 394 -13.09 -25.04 -26.13
CA ILE A 394 -12.71 -26.14 -25.23
C ILE A 394 -13.85 -27.15 -25.10
N GLY A 395 -15.08 -26.67 -24.84
CA GLY A 395 -16.25 -27.56 -24.81
C GLY A 395 -16.45 -28.35 -26.11
N THR A 396 -16.20 -27.71 -27.27
CA THR A 396 -16.28 -28.37 -28.57
C THR A 396 -15.20 -29.45 -28.74
N ILE A 397 -13.94 -29.18 -28.37
CA ILE A 397 -12.82 -30.13 -28.41
C ILE A 397 -13.19 -31.44 -27.68
N PHE A 398 -13.82 -31.34 -26.51
CA PHE A 398 -14.22 -32.51 -25.73
C PHE A 398 -15.40 -33.30 -26.34
N GLY A 399 -16.18 -32.69 -27.22
CA GLY A 399 -17.22 -33.37 -28.00
C GLY A 399 -16.75 -33.99 -29.33
N MET A 400 -15.55 -33.65 -29.80
CA MET A 400 -15.02 -34.09 -31.09
C MET A 400 -14.41 -35.49 -31.06
N GLU A 401 -14.28 -36.14 -32.23
CA GLU A 401 -13.59 -37.42 -32.39
C GLU A 401 -12.08 -37.25 -32.58
N LEU A 402 -11.30 -38.28 -32.28
CA LEU A 402 -9.84 -38.26 -32.48
C LEU A 402 -9.49 -38.05 -33.96
N ASN A 403 -8.49 -37.22 -34.22
CA ASN A 403 -8.02 -36.80 -35.54
C ASN A 403 -9.03 -36.02 -36.40
N SER A 404 -10.22 -35.69 -35.89
CA SER A 404 -11.18 -34.83 -36.58
C SER A 404 -10.77 -33.34 -36.51
N LEU A 405 -11.04 -32.60 -37.59
CA LEU A 405 -10.95 -31.13 -37.61
C LEU A 405 -12.32 -30.53 -37.28
N SER A 406 -12.31 -29.41 -36.55
CA SER A 406 -13.52 -28.64 -36.29
C SER A 406 -13.90 -27.77 -37.49
N GLN A 407 -15.15 -27.30 -37.50
CA GLN A 407 -15.49 -26.06 -38.21
C GLN A 407 -14.76 -24.86 -37.58
N PRO A 408 -14.66 -23.69 -38.22
CA PRO A 408 -14.15 -22.48 -37.58
C PRO A 408 -14.98 -22.09 -36.34
N LEU A 409 -14.33 -22.02 -35.18
CA LEU A 409 -14.94 -21.73 -33.88
C LEU A 409 -14.54 -20.34 -33.40
N GLU A 410 -15.48 -19.65 -32.76
CA GLU A 410 -15.25 -18.33 -32.18
C GLU A 410 -14.64 -18.45 -30.78
N ALA A 411 -13.48 -17.82 -30.59
CA ALA A 411 -12.85 -17.54 -29.30
C ALA A 411 -12.89 -16.03 -29.01
N ASN A 412 -12.60 -15.61 -27.77
CA ASN A 412 -12.69 -14.19 -27.41
C ASN A 412 -11.73 -13.29 -28.23
N ASN A 413 -10.59 -13.84 -28.64
CA ASN A 413 -9.54 -13.07 -29.33
C ASN A 413 -9.34 -13.49 -30.80
N GLY A 414 -10.27 -14.25 -31.39
CA GLY A 414 -10.16 -14.66 -32.79
C GLY A 414 -10.97 -15.90 -33.15
N ILE A 415 -10.78 -16.39 -34.37
CA ILE A 415 -11.40 -17.61 -34.87
C ILE A 415 -10.35 -18.72 -34.94
N VAL A 416 -10.70 -19.91 -34.46
CA VAL A 416 -9.78 -21.05 -34.40
C VAL A 416 -10.38 -22.27 -35.07
N ILE A 417 -9.51 -23.06 -35.70
CA ILE A 417 -9.82 -24.43 -36.11
C ILE A 417 -8.96 -25.35 -35.27
N VAL A 418 -9.57 -26.37 -34.70
CA VAL A 418 -8.90 -27.30 -33.80
C VAL A 418 -8.90 -28.69 -34.39
N LYS A 419 -7.82 -29.43 -34.14
CA LYS A 419 -7.71 -30.86 -34.45
C LYS A 419 -7.35 -31.62 -33.19
N VAL A 420 -8.15 -32.63 -32.84
CA VAL A 420 -7.89 -33.43 -31.64
C VAL A 420 -6.84 -34.49 -31.95
N LEU A 421 -5.63 -34.35 -31.38
CA LEU A 421 -4.53 -35.29 -31.66
C LEU A 421 -4.50 -36.48 -30.69
N ASN A 422 -4.82 -36.25 -29.43
CA ASN A 422 -4.82 -37.26 -28.38
C ASN A 422 -5.97 -37.02 -27.39
N ARG A 423 -6.44 -38.08 -26.74
CA ARG A 423 -7.42 -38.00 -25.64
C ARG A 423 -7.02 -38.98 -24.54
N THR A 424 -6.82 -38.46 -23.34
CA THR A 424 -6.61 -39.26 -22.14
C THR A 424 -7.90 -39.27 -21.32
N PRO A 425 -8.56 -40.44 -21.12
CA PRO A 425 -9.74 -40.51 -20.27
C PRO A 425 -9.36 -40.20 -18.82
N ALA A 426 -10.20 -39.42 -18.14
CA ALA A 426 -10.03 -39.19 -16.70
C ALA A 426 -10.24 -40.52 -15.95
N PRO A 427 -9.46 -40.79 -14.89
CA PRO A 427 -9.66 -41.97 -14.06
C PRO A 427 -11.05 -41.93 -13.40
N GLU A 428 -11.66 -43.10 -13.18
CA GLU A 428 -12.94 -43.19 -12.45
C GLU A 428 -12.76 -42.65 -11.03
N ILE A 429 -13.67 -41.76 -10.64
CA ILE A 429 -13.72 -41.22 -9.28
C ILE A 429 -14.50 -42.22 -8.42
N ALA A 430 -13.81 -42.88 -7.49
CA ALA A 430 -14.41 -43.89 -6.61
C ALA A 430 -15.40 -43.31 -5.58
N ASP A 431 -15.23 -42.04 -5.19
CA ASP A 431 -16.09 -41.36 -4.23
C ASP A 431 -16.31 -39.88 -4.60
N TYR A 432 -17.58 -39.51 -4.76
CA TYR A 432 -18.02 -38.15 -5.09
C TYR A 432 -18.35 -37.30 -3.84
N ALA A 433 -18.17 -37.81 -2.62
CA ALA A 433 -18.53 -37.13 -1.38
C ALA A 433 -17.87 -35.75 -1.23
N SER A 434 -16.59 -35.62 -1.58
CA SER A 434 -15.86 -34.35 -1.55
C SER A 434 -16.46 -33.31 -2.51
N TYR A 435 -16.75 -33.71 -3.75
CA TYR A 435 -17.40 -32.86 -4.75
C TYR A 435 -18.80 -32.43 -4.32
N LYS A 436 -19.60 -33.36 -3.78
CA LYS A 436 -20.92 -33.08 -3.23
C LYS A 436 -20.83 -32.06 -2.11
N ASN A 437 -19.94 -32.26 -1.14
CA ASN A 437 -19.78 -31.36 -0.01
C ASN A 437 -19.34 -29.95 -0.45
N GLN A 438 -18.40 -29.87 -1.40
CA GLN A 438 -17.97 -28.58 -1.97
C GLN A 438 -19.12 -27.86 -2.68
N LEU A 439 -19.92 -28.57 -3.48
CA LEU A 439 -21.08 -27.99 -4.16
C LEU A 439 -22.17 -27.55 -3.17
N VAL A 440 -22.45 -28.35 -2.14
CA VAL A 440 -23.42 -28.00 -1.09
C VAL A 440 -22.95 -26.76 -0.33
N GLN A 441 -21.68 -26.68 0.04
CA GLN A 441 -21.13 -25.52 0.76
C GLN A 441 -21.16 -24.26 -0.11
N SER A 442 -20.71 -24.35 -1.37
CA SER A 442 -20.75 -23.25 -2.33
C SER A 442 -22.17 -22.74 -2.58
N ARG A 443 -23.12 -23.67 -2.80
CA ARG A 443 -24.53 -23.30 -3.01
C ARG A 443 -25.16 -22.73 -1.74
N SER A 444 -24.93 -23.33 -0.58
CA SER A 444 -25.52 -22.85 0.69
C SER A 444 -25.08 -21.42 1.01
N ASN A 445 -23.81 -21.08 0.73
CA ASN A 445 -23.30 -19.72 0.91
C ASN A 445 -23.97 -18.71 -0.06
N ASN A 446 -24.31 -19.15 -1.27
CA ASN A 446 -24.88 -18.30 -2.32
C ASN A 446 -26.42 -18.23 -2.29
N VAL A 447 -27.11 -19.22 -1.69
CA VAL A 447 -28.57 -19.31 -1.69
C VAL A 447 -29.21 -18.08 -1.05
N SER A 448 -28.69 -17.59 0.07
CA SER A 448 -29.25 -16.39 0.72
C SER A 448 -29.15 -15.15 -0.17
N PHE A 449 -28.02 -14.96 -0.87
CA PHE A 449 -27.85 -13.87 -1.82
C PHE A 449 -28.76 -14.04 -3.05
N ALA A 450 -28.79 -15.24 -3.64
CA ALA A 450 -29.60 -15.53 -4.82
C ALA A 450 -31.11 -15.39 -4.54
N ILE A 451 -31.60 -15.84 -3.38
CA ILE A 451 -32.99 -15.63 -2.96
C ILE A 451 -33.28 -14.14 -2.83
N LYS A 452 -32.39 -13.39 -2.18
CA LYS A 452 -32.55 -11.93 -2.06
C LYS A 452 -32.61 -11.26 -3.43
N SER A 453 -31.65 -11.50 -4.31
CA SER A 453 -31.62 -10.92 -5.66
C SER A 453 -32.83 -11.33 -6.49
N ALA A 454 -33.26 -12.59 -6.41
CA ALA A 454 -34.46 -13.06 -7.12
C ALA A 454 -35.75 -12.41 -6.59
N ILE A 455 -35.85 -12.18 -5.27
CA ILE A 455 -36.97 -11.43 -4.68
C ILE A 455 -36.92 -9.98 -5.15
N GLU A 456 -35.75 -9.33 -5.11
CA GLU A 456 -35.56 -7.95 -5.56
C GLU A 456 -35.96 -7.78 -7.03
N GLU A 457 -35.53 -8.69 -7.90
CA GLU A 457 -35.85 -8.69 -9.33
C GLU A 457 -37.33 -9.00 -9.59
N LYS A 458 -37.92 -10.01 -8.93
CA LYS A 458 -39.30 -10.45 -9.21
C LYS A 458 -40.39 -9.61 -8.57
N ALA A 459 -40.07 -8.90 -7.50
CA ALA A 459 -41.00 -8.02 -6.82
C ALA A 459 -40.78 -6.54 -7.17
N ASP A 460 -39.97 -6.24 -8.20
CA ASP A 460 -39.63 -4.89 -8.64
C ASP A 460 -39.19 -3.98 -7.47
N ILE A 461 -38.41 -4.53 -6.53
CA ILE A 461 -38.02 -3.81 -5.31
C ILE A 461 -36.90 -2.83 -5.66
N VAL A 462 -37.17 -1.55 -5.48
CA VAL A 462 -36.14 -0.49 -5.54
C VAL A 462 -35.51 -0.34 -4.15
N ASP A 463 -34.22 -0.65 -4.02
CA ASP A 463 -33.49 -0.47 -2.76
C ASP A 463 -33.18 1.01 -2.51
N GLU A 464 -34.08 1.69 -1.79
CA GLU A 464 -33.91 3.10 -1.39
C GLU A 464 -33.27 3.26 0.00
N ARG A 465 -32.72 2.20 0.61
CA ARG A 465 -32.13 2.29 1.96
C ARG A 465 -30.97 3.29 2.03
N TYR A 466 -30.31 3.53 0.90
CA TYR A 466 -29.29 4.57 0.77
C TYR A 466 -29.82 5.98 1.04
N LYS A 467 -31.14 6.23 0.99
CA LYS A 467 -31.73 7.51 1.37
C LYS A 467 -31.78 7.70 2.89
N PHE A 468 -31.68 6.63 3.67
CA PHE A 468 -31.86 6.64 5.13
C PHE A 468 -30.58 6.39 5.93
N TYR A 469 -29.63 5.59 5.41
CA TYR A 469 -28.43 5.13 6.14
C TYR A 469 -27.13 5.62 5.54
#